data_AF-A0A7Y5IF90-F1
#
_entry.id   AF-A0A7Y5IF90-F1
#
_cell.length_a   1.000
_cell.length_b   1.000
_cell.length_c   1.000
_cell.angle_alpha   90.00
_cell.angle_beta   90.00
_cell.angle_gamma   90.00
#
_symmetry.space_group_name_H-M   'P 1'
#
loop_
_entity.id
_entity.type
_entity.pdbx_description
1 polymer ?
#
loop_
_entity_poly.entity_id
_entity_poly.type
_entity_poly.pdbx_seq_one_letter_code
_entity_poly.pdbx_strand_id
1 'polypeptide(L)'
;MTDSRSHIVRSTLRLVIAVTALLFLQQSATAQLVPNLGGQRSGISSFQFLKIGADARGAAMGEAVVAVTNDVGALFWNPAGLTNAASDQVLFSHTEWVVDLKHEFLGMSYSLGGNDFLGLSFISLHTDPMQVTTEYRPTGTGNYFSYSDIAVGATYARKMTDQFSFGITARYVRETIAELHADAVMIDIGTYYFMGLGSSRFSVVVTNFGDNVSPAGSVANGAGVTVTSFQDFSPPTMFKLGYAFEPIQDELNRLTASIQLNHPNDNAENIRVGAEYEYDHMFFLRAGVKRTIGESILGRSTSSAEDLSFGGGVRIPLGITIANVDYAFTNFNELGSVHRISVMVSY
;
A
#
# COMPACT_ATOMS: atom_id res chain seq x y z
N MET A 1 -18.57 23.43 37.63
CA MET A 1 -17.97 22.15 37.20
C MET A 1 -18.95 21.20 36.48
N THR A 2 -20.19 21.62 36.25
CA THR A 2 -21.26 20.82 35.61
C THR A 2 -21.47 21.13 34.11
N ASP A 3 -20.83 22.17 33.57
CA ASP A 3 -21.16 22.69 32.23
C ASP A 3 -20.38 22.00 31.08
N SER A 4 -19.14 21.57 31.33
CA SER A 4 -18.26 20.93 30.34
C SER A 4 -18.76 19.55 29.88
N ARG A 5 -19.34 18.75 30.79
CA ARG A 5 -19.93 17.44 30.45
C ARG A 5 -21.17 17.57 29.55
N SER A 6 -21.91 18.67 29.66
CA SER A 6 -23.11 18.90 28.84
C SER A 6 -22.78 19.24 27.39
N HIS A 7 -21.65 19.92 27.16
CA HIS A 7 -21.17 20.27 25.83
C HIS A 7 -20.65 19.05 25.05
N ILE A 8 -19.89 18.17 25.71
CA ILE A 8 -19.37 16.95 25.09
C ILE A 8 -20.52 16.03 24.67
N VAL A 9 -21.51 15.80 25.54
CA VAL A 9 -22.70 14.98 25.24
C VAL A 9 -23.54 15.58 24.11
N ARG A 10 -23.67 16.90 24.04
CA ARG A 10 -24.38 17.57 22.93
C ARG A 10 -23.62 17.49 21.61
N SER A 11 -22.29 17.49 21.64
CA SER A 11 -21.45 17.36 20.45
C SER A 11 -21.45 15.94 19.88
N THR A 12 -21.35 14.92 20.74
CA THR A 12 -21.45 13.51 20.34
C THR A 12 -22.85 13.16 19.88
N LEU A 13 -23.91 13.69 20.51
CA LEU A 13 -25.29 13.48 20.05
C LEU A 13 -25.54 14.12 18.69
N ARG A 14 -24.98 15.31 18.41
CA ARG A 14 -25.06 15.95 17.08
C ARG A 14 -24.30 15.16 16.02
N LEU A 15 -23.13 14.60 16.36
CA LEU A 15 -22.37 13.73 15.48
C LEU A 15 -23.13 12.44 15.17
N VAL A 16 -23.71 11.80 16.19
CA VAL A 16 -24.54 10.60 16.01
C VAL A 16 -25.74 10.93 15.14
N ILE A 17 -26.49 12.00 15.43
CA ILE A 17 -27.63 12.41 14.61
C ILE A 17 -27.21 12.75 13.17
N ALA A 18 -26.05 13.36 12.95
CA ALA A 18 -25.52 13.63 11.62
C ALA A 18 -25.15 12.34 10.87
N VAL A 19 -24.52 11.37 11.54
CA VAL A 19 -24.20 10.04 10.98
C VAL A 19 -25.48 9.25 10.68
N THR A 20 -26.46 9.28 11.58
CA THR A 20 -27.76 8.61 11.38
C THR A 20 -28.58 9.30 10.28
N ALA A 21 -28.55 10.63 10.19
CA ALA A 21 -29.19 11.37 9.10
C ALA A 21 -28.53 11.09 7.74
N LEU A 22 -27.20 10.94 7.70
CA LEU A 22 -26.47 10.50 6.50
C LEU A 22 -26.86 9.07 6.09
N LEU A 23 -27.15 8.20 7.07
CA LEU A 23 -27.65 6.84 6.84
C LEU A 23 -29.12 6.79 6.36
N PHE A 24 -29.92 7.83 6.61
CA PHE A 24 -31.34 7.90 6.19
C PHE A 24 -31.57 8.66 4.87
N LEU A 25 -30.57 9.36 4.32
CA LEU A 25 -30.62 9.94 2.97
C LEU A 25 -30.32 8.88 1.89
N GLN A 26 -31.03 7.75 1.91
CA GLN A 26 -30.96 6.71 0.87
C GLN A 26 -32.01 6.94 -0.21
N GLN A 27 -31.87 8.02 -0.97
CA GLN A 27 -32.39 8.02 -2.33
C GLN A 27 -31.29 7.51 -3.24
N SER A 28 -31.62 6.51 -4.05
CA SER A 28 -30.79 5.85 -5.05
C SER A 28 -30.30 6.86 -6.10
N ALA A 29 -29.29 7.64 -5.75
CA ALA A 29 -28.51 8.40 -6.69
C ALA A 29 -27.39 7.50 -7.20
N THR A 30 -27.63 6.83 -8.33
CA THR A 30 -26.56 6.28 -9.19
C THR A 30 -25.86 7.44 -9.90
N ALA A 31 -25.35 8.40 -9.13
CA ALA A 31 -24.53 9.48 -9.63
C ALA A 31 -23.09 9.00 -9.58
N GLN A 32 -22.59 8.55 -10.74
CA GLN A 32 -21.16 8.34 -10.93
C GLN A 32 -20.46 9.70 -10.83
N LEU A 33 -19.99 10.05 -9.63
CA LEU A 33 -19.33 11.33 -9.33
C LEU A 33 -17.99 11.49 -10.08
N VAL A 34 -17.39 10.38 -10.50
CA VAL A 34 -16.14 10.34 -11.27
C VAL A 34 -16.33 9.38 -12.45
N PRO A 35 -16.23 9.84 -13.72
CA PRO A 35 -16.27 8.94 -14.87
C PRO A 35 -15.12 7.91 -14.79
N ASN A 36 -15.35 6.70 -15.27
CA ASN A 36 -14.29 5.69 -15.45
C ASN A 36 -13.44 6.16 -16.64
N LEU A 37 -12.18 6.52 -16.38
CA LEU A 37 -11.32 7.18 -17.37
C LEU A 37 -10.42 6.19 -18.12
N GLY A 38 -10.36 4.92 -17.70
CA GLY A 38 -9.40 3.93 -18.21
C GLY A 38 -9.94 2.55 -18.60
N GLY A 39 -11.12 2.16 -18.12
CA GLY A 39 -11.62 0.79 -18.24
C GLY A 39 -10.76 -0.24 -17.48
N GLN A 40 -11.18 -1.51 -17.47
CA GLN A 40 -10.39 -2.58 -16.84
C GLN A 40 -9.39 -3.14 -17.85
N ARG A 41 -8.11 -2.73 -17.73
CA ARG A 41 -7.00 -3.16 -18.60
C ARG A 41 -6.05 -4.16 -17.91
N SER A 42 -6.61 -5.04 -17.09
CA SER A 42 -5.82 -5.99 -16.28
C SER A 42 -4.97 -6.93 -17.15
N GLY A 43 -3.76 -7.23 -16.69
CA GLY A 43 -2.88 -8.24 -17.29
C GLY A 43 -1.98 -7.79 -18.43
N ILE A 44 -1.80 -6.47 -18.63
CA ILE A 44 -0.96 -5.92 -19.72
C ILE A 44 0.38 -5.34 -19.26
N SER A 45 0.71 -5.48 -17.98
CA SER A 45 1.87 -4.83 -17.35
C SER A 45 2.73 -5.84 -16.59
N SER A 46 4.04 -5.60 -16.60
CA SER A 46 5.05 -6.39 -15.90
C SER A 46 5.12 -6.03 -14.41
N PHE A 47 5.88 -6.80 -13.62
CA PHE A 47 6.24 -6.47 -12.23
C PHE A 47 5.04 -6.26 -11.29
N GLN A 48 3.98 -7.07 -11.44
CA GLN A 48 2.73 -6.92 -10.67
C GLN A 48 2.93 -6.98 -9.15
N PHE A 49 4.00 -7.64 -8.68
CA PHE A 49 4.33 -7.71 -7.25
C PHE A 49 4.52 -6.33 -6.60
N LEU A 50 4.91 -5.30 -7.36
CA LEU A 50 5.06 -3.92 -6.88
C LEU A 50 3.73 -3.27 -6.44
N LYS A 51 2.60 -3.91 -6.72
CA LYS A 51 1.26 -3.46 -6.29
C LYS A 51 0.82 -4.08 -4.98
N ILE A 52 1.54 -5.09 -4.48
CA ILE A 52 1.23 -5.77 -3.22
C ILE A 52 1.63 -4.85 -2.07
N GLY A 53 0.70 -4.56 -1.15
CA GLY A 53 0.99 -3.68 -0.02
C GLY A 53 2.16 -4.18 0.83
N ALA A 54 3.12 -3.28 1.06
CA ALA A 54 4.39 -3.57 1.73
C ALA A 54 4.25 -3.89 3.23
N ASP A 55 3.34 -3.24 3.93
CA ASP A 55 3.22 -3.30 5.38
C ASP A 55 1.79 -3.57 5.86
N ALA A 56 1.68 -4.09 7.08
CA ALA A 56 0.40 -4.40 7.71
C ALA A 56 -0.41 -3.14 8.02
N ARG A 57 0.22 -2.05 8.49
CA ARG A 57 -0.49 -0.80 8.79
C ARG A 57 -1.16 -0.23 7.54
N GLY A 58 -0.43 -0.10 6.44
CA GLY A 58 -0.96 0.32 5.15
C GLY A 58 -2.07 -0.58 4.62
N ALA A 59 -1.84 -1.91 4.64
CA ALA A 59 -2.83 -2.89 4.19
C ALA A 59 -4.12 -2.85 5.02
N ALA A 60 -4.04 -2.73 6.35
CA ALA A 60 -5.19 -2.67 7.24
C ALA A 60 -6.08 -1.44 7.00
N MET A 61 -5.50 -0.33 6.54
CA MET A 61 -6.22 0.88 6.13
C MET A 61 -6.72 0.82 4.68
N GLY A 62 -6.77 -0.37 4.06
CA GLY A 62 -7.20 -0.53 2.67
C GLY A 62 -6.24 0.13 1.68
N GLU A 63 -4.98 0.31 2.08
CA GLU A 63 -3.93 1.00 1.32
C GLU A 63 -4.28 2.45 0.94
N ALA A 64 -5.11 3.11 1.76
CA ALA A 64 -5.43 4.53 1.66
C ALA A 64 -4.46 5.37 2.51
N VAL A 65 -3.15 5.23 2.29
CA VAL A 65 -2.13 5.76 3.22
C VAL A 65 -1.16 6.78 2.63
N VAL A 66 -1.26 7.14 1.34
CA VAL A 66 -0.28 8.06 0.72
C VAL A 66 -0.24 9.45 1.39
N ALA A 67 -1.33 9.89 2.00
CA ALA A 67 -1.40 11.12 2.81
C ALA A 67 -1.24 10.85 4.31
N VAL A 68 -1.23 9.60 4.76
CA VAL A 68 -1.13 9.22 6.18
C VAL A 68 0.32 8.96 6.60
N THR A 69 1.13 8.43 5.68
CA THR A 69 2.52 7.99 5.88
C THR A 69 3.34 8.97 6.72
N ASN A 70 3.86 8.46 7.83
CA ASN A 70 4.70 9.15 8.80
C ASN A 70 5.70 8.21 9.46
N ASP A 71 6.09 7.16 8.74
CA ASP A 71 7.03 6.14 9.14
C ASP A 71 7.81 5.61 7.93
N VAL A 72 8.71 4.65 8.14
CA VAL A 72 9.50 4.00 7.10
C VAL A 72 8.66 3.24 6.05
N GLY A 73 7.38 2.97 6.29
CA GLY A 73 6.44 2.49 5.26
C GLY A 73 6.27 3.50 4.10
N ALA A 74 6.60 4.78 4.33
CA ALA A 74 6.66 5.82 3.30
C ALA A 74 7.54 5.43 2.09
N LEU A 75 8.58 4.61 2.28
CA LEU A 75 9.47 4.16 1.20
C LEU A 75 8.73 3.39 0.09
N PHE A 76 7.61 2.76 0.42
CA PHE A 76 6.74 2.09 -0.55
C PHE A 76 5.55 2.96 -0.97
N TRP A 77 4.90 3.62 -0.01
CA TRP A 77 3.62 4.29 -0.26
C TRP A 77 3.75 5.69 -0.86
N ASN A 78 4.59 6.54 -0.25
CA ASN A 78 4.81 7.92 -0.67
C ASN A 78 6.19 8.38 -0.14
N PRO A 79 7.21 8.55 -1.00
CA PRO A 79 8.54 8.92 -0.55
C PRO A 79 8.57 10.27 0.19
N ALA A 80 7.68 11.21 -0.14
CA ALA A 80 7.59 12.49 0.57
C ALA A 80 7.08 12.35 2.01
N GLY A 81 6.34 11.28 2.33
CA GLY A 81 5.88 10.98 3.68
C GLY A 81 7.00 10.65 4.65
N LEU A 82 8.19 10.29 4.14
CA LEU A 82 9.37 9.97 4.94
C LEU A 82 9.82 11.16 5.80
N THR A 83 9.56 12.40 5.35
CA THR A 83 9.90 13.62 6.11
C THR A 83 9.11 13.76 7.41
N ASN A 84 8.05 12.98 7.58
CA ASN A 84 7.22 12.97 8.78
C ASN A 84 7.61 11.86 9.76
N ALA A 85 8.61 11.04 9.43
CA ALA A 85 9.16 10.06 10.35
C ALA A 85 9.86 10.77 11.51
N ALA A 86 9.49 10.41 12.74
CA ALA A 86 9.97 11.10 13.94
C ALA A 86 11.41 10.76 14.32
N SER A 87 11.90 9.60 13.91
CA SER A 87 13.24 9.11 14.22
C SER A 87 13.72 8.11 13.17
N ASP A 88 14.90 7.54 13.36
CA ASP A 88 15.42 6.48 12.50
C ASP A 88 14.63 5.20 12.76
N GLN A 89 14.30 4.48 11.68
CA GLN A 89 13.38 3.35 11.76
C GLN A 89 13.83 2.21 10.85
N VAL A 90 13.57 0.99 11.31
CA VAL A 90 13.67 -0.22 10.51
C VAL A 90 12.34 -0.93 10.58
N LEU A 91 11.81 -1.34 9.44
CA LEU A 91 10.55 -2.07 9.31
C LEU A 91 10.80 -3.36 8.54
N PHE A 92 10.40 -4.47 9.13
CA PHE A 92 10.29 -5.75 8.45
C PHE A 92 8.82 -6.14 8.38
N SER A 93 8.38 -6.65 7.23
CA SER A 93 7.01 -7.08 7.02
C SER A 93 6.99 -8.36 6.21
N HIS A 94 6.20 -9.31 6.69
CA HIS A 94 5.98 -10.60 6.08
C HIS A 94 4.49 -10.76 5.75
N THR A 95 4.20 -11.18 4.53
CA THR A 95 2.86 -11.39 4.02
C THR A 95 2.75 -12.78 3.41
N GLU A 96 1.85 -13.59 3.95
CA GLU A 96 1.41 -14.83 3.31
C GLU A 96 0.40 -14.45 2.23
N TRP A 97 0.89 -14.39 0.98
CA TRP A 97 0.12 -13.98 -0.17
C TRP A 97 -0.62 -15.17 -0.78
N VAL A 98 -1.58 -14.88 -1.65
CA VAL A 98 -2.41 -15.92 -2.27
C VAL A 98 -1.56 -16.93 -3.04
N VAL A 99 -1.97 -18.20 -3.02
CA VAL A 99 -1.31 -19.30 -3.74
C VAL A 99 0.14 -19.54 -3.29
N ASP A 100 0.35 -19.61 -1.97
CA ASP A 100 1.64 -19.95 -1.34
C ASP A 100 2.81 -19.05 -1.77
N LEU A 101 2.50 -17.80 -2.12
CA LEU A 101 3.48 -16.77 -2.38
C LEU A 101 3.84 -16.05 -1.07
N LYS A 102 5.12 -15.79 -0.86
CA LYS A 102 5.62 -15.06 0.30
C LYS A 102 6.12 -13.70 -0.16
N HIS A 103 5.56 -12.65 0.42
CA HIS A 103 5.92 -11.28 0.12
C HIS A 103 6.60 -10.63 1.34
N GLU A 104 7.87 -10.27 1.17
CA GLU A 104 8.73 -9.68 2.18
C GLU A 104 9.01 -8.22 1.85
N PHE A 105 8.98 -7.37 2.88
CA PHE A 105 9.42 -5.99 2.79
C PHE A 105 10.38 -5.66 3.94
N LEU A 106 11.50 -5.04 3.60
CA LEU A 106 12.46 -4.48 4.55
C LEU A 106 12.70 -3.02 4.18
N GLY A 107 12.45 -2.12 5.12
CA GLY A 107 12.67 -0.69 4.96
C GLY A 107 13.57 -0.15 6.07
N MET A 108 14.46 0.77 5.73
CA MET A 108 15.30 1.50 6.67
C MET A 108 15.22 2.98 6.35
N SER A 109 15.02 3.83 7.36
CA SER A 109 15.02 5.28 7.22
C SER A 109 16.05 5.91 8.14
N TYR A 110 16.73 6.93 7.62
CA TYR A 110 17.74 7.69 8.34
C TYR A 110 17.52 9.19 8.14
N SER A 111 17.44 9.95 9.23
CA SER A 111 17.43 11.41 9.18
C SER A 111 18.87 11.93 9.09
N LEU A 112 19.20 12.64 8.00
CA LEU A 112 20.53 13.25 7.81
C LEU A 112 20.73 14.50 8.68
N GLY A 113 19.72 14.87 9.49
CA GLY A 113 19.66 16.13 10.21
C GLY A 113 19.05 17.26 9.39
N GLY A 114 18.40 18.20 10.06
CA GLY A 114 17.69 19.31 9.41
C GLY A 114 16.42 18.83 8.71
N ASN A 115 16.35 19.02 7.40
CA ASN A 115 15.15 18.78 6.59
C ASN A 115 15.29 17.61 5.61
N ASP A 116 16.42 16.88 5.64
CA ASP A 116 16.79 15.88 4.65
C ASP A 116 16.74 14.46 5.24
N PHE A 117 16.15 13.53 4.49
CA PHE A 117 15.90 12.15 4.91
C PHE A 117 16.32 11.18 3.80
N LEU A 118 16.91 10.07 4.19
CA LEU A 118 17.24 8.96 3.31
C LEU A 118 16.50 7.71 3.72
N GLY A 119 16.27 6.82 2.75
CA GLY A 119 15.85 5.47 3.07
C GLY A 119 16.25 4.46 2.02
N LEU A 120 16.29 3.21 2.46
CA LEU A 120 16.56 2.04 1.64
C LEU A 120 15.41 1.06 1.81
N SER A 121 14.95 0.50 0.71
CA SER A 121 13.89 -0.51 0.68
C SER A 121 14.31 -1.74 -0.09
N PHE A 122 13.89 -2.89 0.39
CA PHE A 122 14.03 -4.18 -0.26
C PHE A 122 12.66 -4.87 -0.24
N ILE A 123 12.22 -5.34 -1.40
CA ILE A 123 10.98 -6.09 -1.58
C ILE A 123 11.35 -7.42 -2.21
N SER A 124 10.76 -8.51 -1.74
CA SER A 124 10.85 -9.80 -2.41
C SER A 124 9.50 -10.48 -2.46
N LEU A 125 9.14 -11.01 -3.64
CA LEU A 125 8.04 -11.94 -3.81
C LEU A 125 8.63 -13.27 -4.26
N HIS A 126 8.38 -14.35 -3.53
CA HIS A 126 8.94 -15.64 -3.88
C HIS A 126 7.99 -16.78 -3.52
N THR A 127 8.26 -17.95 -4.08
CA THR A 127 7.57 -19.21 -3.74
C THR A 127 8.58 -20.28 -3.35
N ASP A 128 8.11 -21.30 -2.66
CA ASP A 128 8.93 -22.47 -2.39
C ASP A 128 9.20 -23.22 -3.71
N PRO A 129 10.34 -23.95 -3.85
CA PRO A 129 10.67 -24.65 -5.08
C PRO A 129 9.56 -25.62 -5.52
N MET A 130 9.03 -25.43 -6.72
CA MET A 130 7.98 -26.26 -7.30
C MET A 130 8.57 -27.34 -8.19
N GLN A 131 8.03 -28.55 -8.11
CA GLN A 131 8.49 -29.66 -8.93
C GLN A 131 7.99 -29.50 -10.36
N VAL A 132 8.89 -29.63 -11.34
CA VAL A 132 8.52 -29.61 -12.76
C VAL A 132 7.75 -30.89 -13.10
N THR A 133 6.54 -30.77 -13.63
CA THR A 133 5.70 -31.88 -14.09
C THR A 133 5.63 -31.91 -15.62
N THR A 134 5.41 -33.09 -16.19
CA THR A 134 5.12 -33.26 -17.63
C THR A 134 3.97 -34.23 -17.81
N GLU A 135 3.40 -34.31 -19.02
CA GLU A 135 2.36 -35.29 -19.35
C GLU A 135 2.79 -36.73 -19.02
N TYR A 136 4.07 -37.04 -19.25
CA TYR A 136 4.65 -38.37 -18.97
C TYR A 136 5.11 -38.54 -17.52
N ARG A 137 5.21 -37.47 -16.72
CA ARG A 137 5.63 -37.47 -15.31
C ARG A 137 4.78 -36.49 -14.49
N PRO A 138 3.50 -36.83 -14.21
CA PRO A 138 2.58 -35.93 -13.52
C PRO A 138 2.90 -35.75 -12.04
N THR A 139 3.59 -36.71 -11.42
CA THR A 139 4.09 -36.61 -10.03
C THR A 139 5.47 -35.96 -9.94
N GLY A 140 5.93 -35.36 -11.04
CA GLY A 140 7.16 -34.61 -11.11
C GLY A 140 8.35 -35.36 -11.72
N THR A 141 9.26 -34.56 -12.29
CA THR A 141 10.40 -35.02 -13.07
C THR A 141 11.68 -35.23 -12.26
N GLY A 142 11.72 -34.69 -11.04
CA GLY A 142 12.91 -34.59 -10.18
C GLY A 142 13.61 -33.23 -10.30
N ASN A 143 13.25 -32.42 -11.29
CA ASN A 143 13.70 -31.03 -11.43
C ASN A 143 12.76 -30.08 -10.69
N TYR A 144 13.30 -28.93 -10.26
CA TYR A 144 12.55 -27.89 -9.57
C TYR A 144 12.73 -26.55 -10.27
N PHE A 145 11.71 -25.71 -10.19
CA PHE A 145 11.78 -24.30 -10.59
C PHE A 145 11.19 -23.43 -9.49
N SER A 146 11.64 -22.19 -9.41
CA SER A 146 11.14 -21.19 -8.48
C SER A 146 10.76 -19.92 -9.22
N TYR A 147 9.78 -19.22 -8.66
CA TYR A 147 9.44 -17.84 -9.00
C TYR A 147 10.10 -16.93 -7.97
N SER A 148 10.79 -15.88 -8.41
CA SER A 148 11.39 -14.90 -7.51
C SER A 148 11.49 -13.53 -8.14
N ASP A 149 10.92 -12.57 -7.45
CA ASP A 149 11.01 -11.16 -7.77
C ASP A 149 11.70 -10.41 -6.65
N ILE A 150 12.47 -9.41 -7.03
CA ILE A 150 13.13 -8.50 -6.10
C ILE A 150 12.98 -7.07 -6.58
N ALA A 151 12.88 -6.17 -5.61
CA ALA A 151 13.06 -4.75 -5.86
C ALA A 151 13.93 -4.12 -4.78
N VAL A 152 14.89 -3.30 -5.20
CA VAL A 152 15.78 -2.55 -4.32
C VAL A 152 15.60 -1.07 -4.61
N GLY A 153 15.19 -0.30 -3.61
CA GLY A 153 14.91 1.13 -3.74
C GLY A 153 15.79 1.99 -2.84
N ALA A 154 16.28 3.10 -3.39
CA ALA A 154 16.90 4.18 -2.62
C ALA A 154 16.03 5.43 -2.71
N THR A 155 15.68 5.98 -1.55
CA THR A 155 14.76 7.11 -1.41
C THR A 155 15.49 8.30 -0.82
N TYR A 156 15.22 9.48 -1.37
CA TYR A 156 15.58 10.76 -0.79
C TYR A 156 14.32 11.60 -0.63
N ALA A 157 14.13 12.17 0.56
CA ALA A 157 13.01 13.04 0.86
C ALA A 157 13.48 14.29 1.58
N ARG A 158 12.83 15.41 1.26
CA ARG A 158 13.19 16.71 1.82
C ARG A 158 11.95 17.52 2.18
N LYS A 159 11.97 18.06 3.40
CA LYS A 159 11.01 19.08 3.84
C LYS A 159 11.41 20.43 3.24
N MET A 160 10.70 20.86 2.20
CA MET A 160 11.01 22.09 1.46
C MET A 160 10.52 23.34 2.20
N THR A 161 9.34 23.25 2.79
CA THR A 161 8.74 24.29 3.64
C THR A 161 8.04 23.63 4.82
N ASP A 162 7.47 24.41 5.74
CA ASP A 162 6.64 23.86 6.82
C ASP A 162 5.37 23.17 6.32
N GLN A 163 4.93 23.49 5.10
CA GLN A 163 3.73 22.95 4.50
C GLN A 163 4.02 21.91 3.42
N PHE A 164 5.17 21.96 2.75
CA PHE A 164 5.45 21.16 1.57
C PHE A 164 6.69 20.30 1.73
N SER A 165 6.55 19.01 1.44
CA SER A 165 7.64 18.04 1.33
C SER A 165 7.64 17.36 -0.03
N PHE A 166 8.82 16.98 -0.47
CA PHE A 166 9.05 16.28 -1.72
C PHE A 166 9.87 15.02 -1.46
N GLY A 167 9.61 13.96 -2.22
CA GLY A 167 10.40 12.73 -2.16
C GLY A 167 10.53 12.06 -3.52
N ILE A 168 11.66 11.41 -3.72
CA ILE A 168 11.97 10.64 -4.92
C ILE A 168 12.58 9.30 -4.52
N THR A 169 12.20 8.23 -5.20
CA THR A 169 12.80 6.90 -5.07
C THR A 169 13.29 6.44 -6.42
N ALA A 170 14.52 5.95 -6.49
CA ALA A 170 15.01 5.16 -7.62
C ALA A 170 14.99 3.68 -7.22
N ARG A 171 14.39 2.82 -8.03
CA ARG A 171 14.20 1.41 -7.75
C ARG A 171 14.73 0.56 -8.90
N TYR A 172 15.58 -0.41 -8.58
CA TYR A 172 15.94 -1.50 -9.47
C TYR A 172 15.00 -2.68 -9.20
N VAL A 173 14.46 -3.27 -10.26
CA VAL A 173 13.45 -4.32 -10.19
C VAL A 173 13.89 -5.48 -11.09
N ARG A 174 13.79 -6.70 -10.57
CA ARG A 174 13.98 -7.92 -11.33
C ARG A 174 12.84 -8.90 -11.06
N GLU A 175 12.24 -9.40 -12.12
CA GLU A 175 11.27 -10.51 -12.09
C GLU A 175 11.94 -11.73 -12.72
N THR A 176 11.87 -12.89 -12.06
CA THR A 176 12.50 -14.14 -12.54
C THR A 176 11.50 -15.28 -12.51
N ILE A 177 11.29 -15.89 -13.67
CA ILE A 177 10.41 -17.05 -13.84
C ILE A 177 11.18 -18.13 -14.60
N ALA A 178 11.61 -19.16 -13.89
CA ALA A 178 12.43 -20.25 -14.42
C ALA A 178 13.69 -19.71 -15.15
N GLU A 179 13.74 -19.82 -16.47
CA GLU A 179 14.88 -19.43 -17.33
C GLU A 179 14.79 -17.99 -17.82
N LEU A 180 13.65 -17.32 -17.60
CA LEU A 180 13.40 -15.95 -18.04
C LEU A 180 13.59 -14.97 -16.89
N HIS A 181 14.12 -13.80 -17.22
CA HIS A 181 14.21 -12.67 -16.30
C HIS A 181 13.91 -11.35 -17.00
N ALA A 182 13.34 -10.41 -16.27
CA ALA A 182 13.10 -9.04 -16.75
C ALA A 182 13.71 -8.06 -15.76
N ASP A 183 14.48 -7.10 -16.25
CA ASP A 183 15.17 -6.08 -15.46
C ASP A 183 14.65 -4.69 -15.80
N ALA A 184 14.37 -3.88 -14.78
CA ALA A 184 13.91 -2.51 -14.95
C ALA A 184 14.52 -1.57 -13.92
N VAL A 185 14.66 -0.31 -14.31
CA VAL A 185 14.83 0.81 -13.38
C VAL A 185 13.55 1.64 -13.40
N MET A 186 13.04 1.95 -12.22
CA MET A 186 11.81 2.71 -12.03
C MET A 186 12.04 3.88 -11.08
N ILE A 187 11.21 4.90 -11.22
CA ILE A 187 11.22 6.09 -10.39
C ILE A 187 9.85 6.26 -9.73
N ASP A 188 9.86 6.55 -8.44
CA ASP A 188 8.69 7.05 -7.71
C ASP A 188 8.91 8.51 -7.35
N ILE A 189 7.88 9.33 -7.49
CA ILE A 189 7.89 10.73 -7.10
C ILE A 189 6.68 10.98 -6.22
N GLY A 190 6.91 11.60 -5.06
CA GLY A 190 5.89 11.89 -4.08
C GLY A 190 5.92 13.34 -3.65
N THR A 191 4.76 13.85 -3.30
CA THR A 191 4.58 15.15 -2.65
C THR A 191 3.73 14.98 -1.40
N TYR A 192 3.94 15.87 -0.45
CA TYR A 192 3.19 15.92 0.79
C TYR A 192 2.89 17.38 1.13
N TYR A 193 1.62 17.72 1.32
CA TYR A 193 1.18 19.10 1.55
C TYR A 193 0.27 19.21 2.78
N PHE A 194 0.72 19.94 3.80
CA PHE A 194 -0.10 20.35 4.94
C PHE A 194 -0.88 21.62 4.59
N MET A 195 -2.20 21.54 4.66
CA MET A 195 -3.08 22.60 4.18
C MET A 195 -3.22 23.77 5.15
N GLY A 196 -2.74 23.63 6.39
CA GLY A 196 -2.90 24.64 7.45
C GLY A 196 -4.32 24.77 8.01
N LEU A 197 -5.24 23.87 7.61
CA LEU A 197 -6.60 23.79 8.14
C LEU A 197 -6.68 22.63 9.13
N GLY A 198 -6.32 22.88 10.39
CA GLY A 198 -6.19 21.81 11.40
C GLY A 198 -5.10 20.82 11.01
N SER A 199 -5.45 19.55 10.92
CA SER A 199 -4.54 18.46 10.55
C SER A 199 -4.70 18.00 9.08
N SER A 200 -5.48 18.72 8.27
CA SER A 200 -5.73 18.38 6.87
C SER A 200 -4.43 18.35 6.05
N ARG A 201 -4.23 17.23 5.36
CA ARG A 201 -3.07 16.97 4.51
C ARG A 201 -3.46 16.31 3.20
N PHE A 202 -2.70 16.61 2.16
CA PHE A 202 -2.92 16.15 0.79
C PHE A 202 -1.61 15.64 0.19
N SER A 203 -1.68 14.67 -0.71
CA SER A 203 -0.50 14.08 -1.35
C SER A 203 -0.79 13.65 -2.78
N VAL A 204 0.18 13.90 -3.66
CA VAL A 204 0.20 13.39 -5.04
C VAL A 204 1.42 12.51 -5.19
N VAL A 205 1.23 11.29 -5.70
CA VAL A 205 2.31 10.33 -5.88
C VAL A 205 2.20 9.67 -7.26
N VAL A 206 3.33 9.51 -7.93
CA VAL A 206 3.48 8.64 -9.09
C VAL A 206 4.46 7.54 -8.70
N THR A 207 4.04 6.28 -8.81
CA THR A 207 4.91 5.12 -8.51
C THR A 207 5.11 4.25 -9.73
N ASN A 208 6.25 3.54 -9.77
CA ASN A 208 6.65 2.59 -10.80
C ASN A 208 6.68 3.21 -12.21
N PHE A 209 7.19 4.44 -12.32
CA PHE A 209 7.37 5.09 -13.62
C PHE A 209 8.68 4.60 -14.24
N GLY A 210 8.63 4.06 -15.46
CA GLY A 210 9.79 3.54 -16.17
C GLY A 210 9.45 3.09 -17.59
N ASP A 211 10.47 2.64 -18.32
CA ASP A 211 10.34 2.17 -19.69
C ASP A 211 9.68 0.77 -19.76
N ASN A 212 9.15 0.44 -20.94
CA ASN A 212 8.67 -0.92 -21.21
C ASN A 212 9.83 -1.92 -21.16
N VAL A 213 9.55 -3.13 -20.69
CA VAL A 213 10.54 -4.20 -20.55
C VAL A 213 10.01 -5.49 -21.17
N SER A 214 10.88 -6.17 -21.90
CA SER A 214 10.68 -7.55 -22.35
C SER A 214 11.54 -8.52 -21.53
N PRO A 215 11.05 -9.74 -21.27
CA PRO A 215 11.87 -10.80 -20.69
C PRO A 215 13.08 -11.15 -21.56
N ALA A 216 14.23 -11.34 -20.93
CA ALA A 216 15.43 -11.92 -21.49
C ALA A 216 15.56 -13.40 -21.10
N GLY A 217 16.11 -14.20 -22.01
CA GLY A 217 16.31 -15.63 -21.83
C GLY A 217 15.84 -16.43 -23.05
N SER A 218 15.81 -17.75 -22.93
CA SER A 218 15.44 -18.63 -24.02
C SER A 218 14.61 -19.79 -23.51
N VAL A 219 13.47 -20.07 -24.15
CA VAL A 219 12.62 -21.22 -23.80
C VAL A 219 12.39 -22.06 -25.05
N ALA A 220 12.51 -23.37 -24.94
CA ALA A 220 12.12 -24.28 -26.01
C ALA A 220 10.59 -24.47 -25.99
N ASN A 221 9.93 -24.23 -27.12
CA ASN A 221 8.51 -24.55 -27.24
C ASN A 221 8.31 -26.08 -27.32
N GLY A 222 7.04 -26.53 -27.24
CA GLY A 222 6.70 -27.97 -27.32
C GLY A 222 7.11 -28.66 -28.63
N ALA A 223 7.53 -27.91 -29.66
CA ALA A 223 8.07 -28.43 -30.93
C ALA A 223 9.61 -28.39 -31.00
N GLY A 224 10.30 -28.03 -29.90
CA GLY A 224 11.76 -27.96 -29.82
C GLY A 224 12.38 -26.69 -30.43
N VAL A 225 11.57 -25.70 -30.83
CA VAL A 225 12.06 -24.41 -31.33
C VAL A 225 12.34 -23.49 -30.16
N THR A 226 13.57 -22.96 -30.10
CA THR A 226 13.98 -21.99 -29.08
C THR A 226 13.40 -20.62 -29.41
N VAL A 227 12.62 -20.07 -28.48
CA VAL A 227 12.09 -18.71 -28.53
C VAL A 227 12.95 -17.84 -27.62
N THR A 228 13.47 -16.74 -28.17
CA THR A 228 14.33 -15.78 -27.45
C THR A 228 13.80 -14.35 -27.55
N SER A 229 12.72 -14.12 -28.30
CA SER A 229 12.11 -12.82 -28.49
C SER A 229 10.72 -12.85 -27.85
N PHE A 230 10.52 -11.96 -26.89
CA PHE A 230 9.28 -11.82 -26.15
C PHE A 230 8.71 -10.41 -26.36
N GLN A 231 7.41 -10.25 -26.10
CA GLN A 231 6.75 -8.94 -26.19
C GLN A 231 7.18 -8.02 -25.05
N ASP A 232 7.15 -6.72 -25.30
CA ASP A 232 7.39 -5.70 -24.28
C ASP A 232 6.11 -5.45 -23.47
N PHE A 233 6.29 -5.23 -22.16
CA PHE A 233 5.22 -4.87 -21.25
C PHE A 233 5.56 -3.57 -20.52
N SER A 234 4.55 -2.73 -20.28
CA SER A 234 4.71 -1.52 -19.49
C SER A 234 4.78 -1.85 -17.99
N PRO A 235 5.57 -1.11 -17.20
CA PRO A 235 5.51 -1.21 -15.74
C PRO A 235 4.12 -0.87 -15.19
N PRO A 236 3.82 -1.28 -13.94
CA PRO A 236 2.53 -1.03 -13.31
C PRO A 236 2.51 0.39 -12.71
N THR A 237 2.64 1.39 -13.58
CA THR A 237 2.66 2.80 -13.20
C THR A 237 1.33 3.19 -12.57
N MET A 238 1.40 3.87 -11.42
CA MET A 238 0.21 4.29 -10.68
C MET A 238 0.29 5.75 -10.29
N PHE A 239 -0.73 6.51 -10.66
CA PHE A 239 -0.98 7.85 -10.14
C PHE A 239 -1.90 7.74 -8.93
N LYS A 240 -1.52 8.37 -7.82
CA LYS A 240 -2.24 8.33 -6.54
C LYS A 240 -2.48 9.75 -6.05
N LEU A 241 -3.70 9.99 -5.57
CA LEU A 241 -4.12 11.24 -4.96
C LEU A 241 -4.71 10.94 -3.59
N GLY A 242 -4.11 11.44 -2.51
CA GLY A 242 -4.58 11.17 -1.14
C GLY A 242 -4.94 12.43 -0.38
N TYR A 243 -5.94 12.31 0.49
CA TYR A 243 -6.30 13.32 1.47
C TYR A 243 -6.53 12.63 2.82
N ALA A 244 -5.99 13.21 3.89
CA ALA A 244 -6.18 12.72 5.25
C ALA A 244 -6.39 13.88 6.23
N PHE A 245 -7.08 13.58 7.33
CA PHE A 245 -7.29 14.50 8.44
C PHE A 245 -7.63 13.71 9.71
N GLU A 246 -7.59 14.39 10.85
CA GLU A 246 -7.86 13.80 12.15
C GLU A 246 -9.17 14.39 12.71
N PRO A 247 -10.34 13.75 12.49
CA PRO A 247 -11.61 14.20 13.06
C PRO A 247 -11.65 14.21 14.60
N ILE A 248 -10.85 13.36 15.25
CA ILE A 248 -10.71 13.30 16.71
C ILE A 248 -9.22 13.38 17.03
N GLN A 249 -8.84 14.33 17.89
CA GLN A 249 -7.47 14.52 18.32
C GLN A 249 -7.44 15.09 19.75
N ASP A 250 -7.47 14.17 20.71
CA ASP A 250 -7.35 14.43 22.15
C ASP A 250 -6.05 13.81 22.69
N GLU A 251 -5.77 13.97 23.99
CA GLU A 251 -4.59 13.39 24.65
C GLU A 251 -4.57 11.85 24.60
N LEU A 252 -5.74 11.20 24.74
CA LEU A 252 -5.86 9.74 24.76
C LEU A 252 -6.36 9.14 23.43
N ASN A 253 -7.05 9.93 22.60
CA ASN A 253 -7.77 9.41 21.45
C ASN A 253 -7.37 10.17 20.19
N ARG A 254 -6.93 9.44 19.16
CA ARG A 254 -6.75 10.02 17.83
C ARG A 254 -7.45 9.14 16.80
N LEU A 255 -8.30 9.74 15.97
CA LEU A 255 -8.89 9.08 14.82
C LEU A 255 -8.36 9.77 13.57
N THR A 256 -7.59 9.07 12.76
CA THR A 256 -7.16 9.51 11.43
C THR A 256 -8.10 8.90 10.39
N ALA A 257 -8.65 9.74 9.50
CA ALA A 257 -9.43 9.32 8.35
C ALA A 257 -8.69 9.69 7.06
N SER A 258 -8.74 8.82 6.07
CA SER A 258 -8.05 8.99 4.80
C SER A 258 -8.90 8.51 3.63
N ILE A 259 -8.82 9.24 2.53
CA ILE A 259 -9.38 8.87 1.24
C ILE A 259 -8.30 9.02 0.16
N GLN A 260 -8.26 8.07 -0.76
CA GLN A 260 -7.26 8.01 -1.80
C GLN A 260 -7.89 7.58 -3.13
N LEU A 261 -7.57 8.28 -4.20
CA LEU A 261 -7.89 7.91 -5.58
C LEU A 261 -6.64 7.32 -6.22
N ASN A 262 -6.78 6.14 -6.82
CA ASN A 262 -5.74 5.49 -7.59
C ASN A 262 -6.16 5.37 -9.06
N HIS A 263 -5.27 5.82 -9.94
CA HIS A 263 -5.37 5.69 -11.38
C HIS A 263 -4.15 4.89 -11.88
N PRO A 264 -4.29 3.56 -11.97
CA PRO A 264 -3.27 2.70 -12.59
C PRO A 264 -3.37 2.72 -14.12
N ASN A 265 -2.26 2.49 -14.82
CA ASN A 265 -2.25 2.33 -16.27
C ASN A 265 -2.80 0.96 -16.75
N ASP A 266 -2.87 -0.01 -15.84
CA ASP A 266 -3.13 -1.43 -16.09
C ASP A 266 -4.41 -1.97 -15.44
N ASN A 267 -5.26 -1.11 -14.90
CA ASN A 267 -6.50 -1.52 -14.27
C ASN A 267 -7.50 -0.36 -14.24
N ALA A 268 -8.73 -0.64 -13.81
CA ALA A 268 -9.73 0.39 -13.56
C ALA A 268 -9.32 1.26 -12.36
N GLU A 269 -9.72 2.54 -12.38
CA GLU A 269 -9.51 3.41 -11.24
C GLU A 269 -10.24 2.90 -10.00
N ASN A 270 -9.67 3.15 -8.83
CA ASN A 270 -10.31 2.83 -7.56
C ASN A 270 -10.16 3.95 -6.54
N ILE A 271 -11.17 4.03 -5.68
CA ILE A 271 -11.17 4.86 -4.48
C ILE A 271 -10.92 3.93 -3.30
N ARG A 272 -10.09 4.40 -2.37
CA ARG A 272 -9.74 3.70 -1.14
C ARG A 272 -10.07 4.61 0.03
N VAL A 273 -10.70 4.06 1.05
CA VAL A 273 -11.02 4.77 2.29
C VAL A 273 -10.43 3.98 3.44
N GLY A 274 -9.73 4.67 4.33
CA GLY A 274 -9.07 4.07 5.49
C GLY A 274 -9.29 4.90 6.74
N ALA A 275 -9.34 4.21 7.89
CA ALA A 275 -9.37 4.83 9.20
C ALA A 275 -8.40 4.13 10.15
N GLU A 276 -7.74 4.92 10.99
CA GLU A 276 -6.85 4.47 12.07
C GLU A 276 -7.31 5.15 13.36
N TYR A 277 -7.73 4.35 14.33
CA TYR A 277 -8.01 4.79 15.69
C TYR A 277 -6.86 4.40 16.60
N GLU A 278 -6.35 5.37 17.32
CA GLU A 278 -5.26 5.24 18.26
C GLU A 278 -5.73 5.60 19.66
N TYR A 279 -5.41 4.72 20.60
CA TYR A 279 -5.70 4.88 22.02
C TYR A 279 -4.41 4.92 22.83
N ASP A 280 -4.24 5.99 23.60
CA ASP A 280 -3.12 6.24 24.52
C ASP A 280 -1.74 6.13 23.86
N HIS A 281 -1.66 6.41 22.55
CA HIS A 281 -0.45 6.23 21.73
C HIS A 281 0.14 4.81 21.71
N MET A 282 -0.58 3.83 22.27
CA MET A 282 -0.13 2.45 22.44
C MET A 282 -0.89 1.47 21.57
N PHE A 283 -2.21 1.61 21.46
CA PHE A 283 -3.06 0.66 20.76
C PHE A 283 -3.64 1.27 19.51
N PHE A 284 -3.61 0.50 18.42
CA PHE A 284 -4.08 0.93 17.12
C PHE A 284 -5.12 -0.05 16.61
N LEU A 285 -6.23 0.48 16.10
CA LEU A 285 -7.26 -0.27 15.38
C LEU A 285 -7.46 0.37 14.03
N ARG A 286 -7.50 -0.45 12.98
CA ARG A 286 -7.50 0.01 11.60
C ARG A 286 -8.53 -0.74 10.80
N ALA A 287 -9.16 -0.02 9.88
CA ALA A 287 -10.06 -0.58 8.90
C ALA A 287 -9.93 0.19 7.59
N GLY A 288 -10.19 -0.49 6.49
CA GLY A 288 -10.22 0.15 5.19
C GLY A 288 -10.93 -0.67 4.13
N VAL A 289 -11.28 0.02 3.06
CA VAL A 289 -12.11 -0.49 1.98
C VAL A 289 -11.55 -0.01 0.64
N LYS A 290 -11.49 -0.90 -0.34
CA LYS A 290 -11.09 -0.60 -1.72
C LYS A 290 -12.29 -0.75 -2.64
N ARG A 291 -12.55 0.22 -3.51
CA ARG A 291 -13.71 0.23 -4.41
C ARG A 291 -13.34 0.74 -5.78
N THR A 292 -13.60 -0.06 -6.81
CA THR A 292 -13.47 0.38 -8.21
C THR A 292 -14.48 1.47 -8.51
N ILE A 293 -14.08 2.50 -9.26
CA ILE A 293 -14.98 3.60 -9.64
C ILE A 293 -16.14 3.05 -10.47
N GLY A 294 -17.37 3.39 -10.08
CA GLY A 294 -18.60 2.89 -10.68
C GLY A 294 -19.29 1.80 -9.83
N GLU A 295 -18.62 1.26 -8.82
CA GLU A 295 -19.23 0.35 -7.84
C GLU A 295 -19.73 1.09 -6.59
N SER A 296 -20.74 0.52 -5.92
CA SER A 296 -21.27 1.07 -4.66
C SER A 296 -20.23 0.94 -3.53
N ILE A 297 -20.05 2.02 -2.75
CA ILE A 297 -19.10 2.05 -1.63
C ILE A 297 -19.44 1.00 -0.55
N LEU A 298 -20.72 0.76 -0.29
CA LEU A 298 -21.21 -0.21 0.72
C LEU A 298 -21.57 -1.58 0.13
N GLY A 299 -21.37 -1.79 -1.18
CA GLY A 299 -21.63 -3.07 -1.84
C GLY A 299 -20.42 -4.00 -1.80
N ARG A 300 -20.64 -5.28 -2.15
CA ARG A 300 -19.55 -6.22 -2.44
C ARG A 300 -18.90 -5.83 -3.75
N SER A 301 -17.58 -5.70 -3.78
CA SER A 301 -16.89 -5.42 -5.05
C SER A 301 -16.98 -6.62 -5.98
N THR A 302 -17.33 -6.38 -7.24
CA THR A 302 -17.33 -7.41 -8.30
C THR A 302 -16.09 -7.33 -9.18
N SER A 303 -15.37 -6.21 -9.13
CA SER A 303 -14.23 -5.91 -10.00
C SER A 303 -12.90 -5.81 -9.25
N SER A 304 -12.90 -5.62 -7.92
CA SER A 304 -11.71 -5.71 -7.08
C SER A 304 -11.66 -7.07 -6.38
N ALA A 305 -10.52 -7.75 -6.47
CA ALA A 305 -10.28 -8.98 -5.72
C ALA A 305 -10.36 -8.73 -4.21
N GLU A 306 -9.97 -7.52 -3.77
CA GLU A 306 -9.98 -7.09 -2.38
C GLU A 306 -11.21 -6.26 -2.05
N ASP A 307 -11.89 -6.61 -0.96
CA ASP A 307 -13.07 -5.88 -0.52
C ASP A 307 -12.79 -5.05 0.75
N LEU A 308 -12.42 -5.73 1.83
CA LEU A 308 -12.39 -5.18 3.18
C LEU A 308 -11.11 -5.59 3.89
N SER A 309 -10.49 -4.64 4.58
CA SER A 309 -9.29 -4.86 5.36
C SER A 309 -9.48 -4.37 6.79
N PHE A 310 -8.89 -5.11 7.72
CA PHE A 310 -8.86 -4.78 9.13
C PHE A 310 -7.49 -5.07 9.69
N GLY A 311 -7.14 -4.40 10.78
CA GLY A 311 -5.91 -4.69 11.47
C GLY A 311 -5.82 -3.97 12.79
N GLY A 312 -4.75 -4.29 13.50
CA GLY A 312 -4.42 -3.65 14.75
C GLY A 312 -2.93 -3.57 14.93
N GLY A 313 -2.52 -2.75 15.89
CA GLY A 313 -1.13 -2.55 16.22
C GLY A 313 -0.93 -2.28 17.70
N VAL A 314 0.27 -2.57 18.18
CA VAL A 314 0.70 -2.21 19.52
C VAL A 314 2.07 -1.55 19.44
N ARG A 315 2.20 -0.41 20.11
CA ARG A 315 3.45 0.29 20.35
C ARG A 315 3.97 -0.05 21.74
N ILE A 316 5.19 -0.58 21.79
CA ILE A 316 5.85 -1.07 23.00
C ILE A 316 7.12 -0.24 23.21
N PRO A 317 7.18 0.64 24.22
CA PRO A 317 8.41 1.34 24.57
C PRO A 317 9.40 0.37 25.23
N LEU A 318 10.59 0.23 24.66
CA LEU A 318 11.68 -0.65 25.10
C LEU A 318 12.89 0.20 25.54
N GLY A 319 12.66 1.10 26.49
CA GLY A 319 13.70 2.01 27.00
C GLY A 319 14.01 3.12 26.00
N ILE A 320 15.16 3.03 25.31
CA ILE A 320 15.58 4.02 24.30
C ILE A 320 15.00 3.75 22.92
N THR A 321 14.45 2.55 22.68
CA THR A 321 13.83 2.18 21.42
C THR A 321 12.33 1.99 21.57
N ILE A 322 11.60 2.10 20.47
CA ILE A 322 10.16 1.84 20.40
C ILE A 322 9.93 0.75 19.37
N ALA A 323 9.28 -0.34 19.78
CA ALA A 323 8.84 -1.39 18.85
C ALA A 323 7.36 -1.20 18.53
N ASN A 324 6.99 -1.23 17.25
CA ASN A 324 5.60 -1.33 16.80
C ASN A 324 5.40 -2.71 16.16
N VAL A 325 4.36 -3.41 16.56
CA VAL A 325 3.94 -4.68 15.93
C VAL A 325 2.55 -4.47 15.38
N ASP A 326 2.41 -4.65 14.07
CA ASP A 326 1.16 -4.48 13.34
C ASP A 326 0.74 -5.79 12.68
N TYR A 327 -0.57 -6.04 12.68
CA TYR A 327 -1.18 -7.17 12.01
C TYR A 327 -2.32 -6.68 11.11
N ALA A 328 -2.42 -7.26 9.91
CA ALA A 328 -3.50 -6.98 8.99
C ALA A 328 -4.11 -8.25 8.40
N PHE A 329 -5.41 -8.17 8.19
CA PHE A 329 -6.23 -9.13 7.50
C PHE A 329 -6.90 -8.44 6.31
N THR A 330 -6.77 -9.02 5.13
CA THR A 330 -7.44 -8.56 3.92
C THR A 330 -8.26 -9.69 3.32
N ASN A 331 -9.54 -9.43 3.05
CA ASN A 331 -10.43 -10.38 2.38
C ASN A 331 -10.31 -10.27 0.85
N PHE A 332 -9.90 -11.37 0.21
CA PHE A 332 -9.72 -11.49 -1.24
C PHE A 332 -10.87 -12.25 -1.94
N ASN A 333 -12.07 -12.25 -1.35
CA ASN A 333 -13.28 -12.85 -1.93
C ASN A 333 -13.06 -14.31 -2.39
N GLU A 334 -12.83 -14.52 -3.69
CA GLU A 334 -12.65 -15.83 -4.32
C GLU A 334 -11.28 -16.47 -4.05
N LEU A 335 -10.26 -15.68 -3.72
CA LEU A 335 -8.89 -16.16 -3.48
C LEU A 335 -8.58 -16.40 -1.99
N GLY A 336 -9.59 -16.26 -1.12
CA GLY A 336 -9.44 -16.47 0.32
C GLY A 336 -9.03 -15.20 1.07
N SER A 337 -8.17 -15.36 2.08
CA SER A 337 -7.72 -14.26 2.94
C SER A 337 -6.21 -14.15 2.98
N VAL A 338 -5.72 -12.92 3.08
CA VAL A 338 -4.29 -12.61 3.21
C VAL A 338 -4.02 -12.07 4.60
N HIS A 339 -2.94 -12.57 5.19
CA HIS A 339 -2.48 -12.21 6.52
C HIS A 339 -1.11 -11.53 6.42
N ARG A 340 -0.93 -10.43 7.16
CA ARG A 340 0.33 -9.68 7.18
C ARG A 340 0.74 -9.38 8.60
N ILE A 341 2.03 -9.51 8.87
CA ILE A 341 2.64 -9.11 10.13
C ILE A 341 3.79 -8.16 9.80
N SER A 342 3.85 -7.05 10.52
CA SER A 342 4.92 -6.08 10.41
C SER A 342 5.49 -5.77 11.77
N VAL A 343 6.82 -5.66 11.84
CA VAL A 343 7.56 -5.26 13.03
C VAL A 343 8.43 -4.08 12.65
N MET A 344 8.25 -2.97 13.35
CA MET A 344 9.03 -1.77 13.21
C MET A 344 9.78 -1.47 14.49
N VAL A 345 11.04 -1.08 14.39
CA VAL A 345 11.83 -0.57 15.51
C VAL A 345 12.25 0.85 15.18
N SER A 346 12.03 1.76 16.12
CA SER A 346 12.44 3.16 16.06
C SER A 346 13.47 3.43 17.15
N TYR A 347 14.54 4.17 16.84
CA TYR A 347 15.63 4.50 17.77
C TYR A 347 16.18 5.91 17.58
#